data_AF-A0A9P0K2Q6-F1
#
_entry.id   AF-A0A9P0K2Q6-F1
#
_cell.length_a   1.000
_cell.length_b   1.000
_cell.length_c   1.000
_cell.angle_alpha   90.00
_cell.angle_beta   90.00
_cell.angle_gamma   90.00
#
_symmetry.space_group_name_H-M   'P 1'
#
loop_
_entity.id
_entity.type
_entity.pdbx_description
1 polymer ?
#
loop_
_entity_poly.entity_id
_entity_poly.type
_entity_poly.pdbx_seq_one_letter_code
_entity_poly.pdbx_strand_id
1 'polypeptide(L)'
;MQIATMNGQAFVFDLISCPQMIDYGLRRLLESLDVVKIVHDCRNDAVNLYNQFNITLKTVFDTQAAHAIICYQETNRPVYKAKSVALNALCECYGAPVNPIKDQLKNIYRRDQKYWSRRPLTREMVLYASADVLSLVHEKLYYNLSRAIKEENRPLMMELCEEQIYMHISPETIKLKKRQRKTETEVAELRVKLAQATKSVVLSNREVRLLRYIELTDDEKEKLKSSAKVAKKLEKLESLGQERDGDSSDDERENDQDYPSLDSDVASPRNSEPTSLTESMQLVDSILSDNKIDRFDKIDKLESILSSVALLSSGESDSLGKCCKCGCHNGFSNGLKPERVVSPTDIEYISCVKDTDPEYVKENHRNTGTQTLSTGDVVVTKVSFHMDGE
;
A
#
# COMPACT_ATOMS: atom_id res chain seq x y z
N MET A 1 -2.70 -0.27 19.99
CA MET A 1 -3.43 -0.71 18.79
C MET A 1 -4.78 0.00 18.79
N GLN A 2 -5.26 0.43 17.63
CA GLN A 2 -6.55 1.10 17.48
C GLN A 2 -7.41 0.36 16.47
N ILE A 3 -8.71 0.21 16.77
CA ILE A 3 -9.69 -0.45 15.90
C ILE A 3 -10.95 0.40 15.92
N ALA A 4 -11.53 0.64 14.75
CA ALA A 4 -12.89 1.17 14.64
C ALA A 4 -13.82 0.11 14.05
N THR A 5 -15.09 0.20 14.40
CA THR A 5 -16.15 -0.62 13.80
C THR A 5 -17.02 0.23 12.90
N MET A 6 -17.75 -0.41 11.98
CA MET A 6 -18.60 0.29 10.99
C MET A 6 -19.74 1.11 11.62
N ASN A 7 -20.03 0.94 12.92
CA ASN A 7 -21.02 1.75 13.63
C ASN A 7 -20.45 3.08 14.18
N GLY A 8 -19.18 3.40 13.90
CA GLY A 8 -18.52 4.62 14.36
C GLY A 8 -17.93 4.55 15.77
N GLN A 9 -17.82 3.35 16.37
CA GLN A 9 -17.13 3.16 17.65
C GLN A 9 -15.65 2.86 17.44
N ALA A 10 -14.79 3.58 18.17
CA ALA A 10 -13.34 3.36 18.22
C ALA A 10 -12.91 2.75 19.56
N PHE A 11 -11.94 1.84 19.49
CA PHE A 11 -11.35 1.13 20.61
C PHE A 11 -9.83 1.29 20.54
N VAL A 12 -9.22 1.63 21.68
CA VAL A 12 -7.77 1.73 21.84
C VAL A 12 -7.32 0.66 22.82
N PHE A 13 -6.56 -0.30 22.31
CA PHE A 13 -6.01 -1.43 23.07
C PHE A 13 -4.58 -1.14 23.49
N ASP A 14 -4.36 -1.11 24.80
CA ASP A 14 -3.04 -0.97 25.41
C ASP A 14 -2.32 -2.32 25.50
N LEU A 15 -1.61 -2.66 24.42
CA LEU A 15 -0.85 -3.91 24.34
C LEU A 15 0.46 -3.91 25.14
N ILE A 16 0.88 -2.75 25.69
CA ILE A 16 2.06 -2.67 26.56
C ILE A 16 1.69 -3.12 27.97
N SER A 17 0.61 -2.55 28.50
CA SER A 17 0.16 -2.89 29.85
C SER A 17 -0.61 -4.21 29.89
N CYS A 18 -1.31 -4.58 28.81
CA CYS A 18 -2.17 -5.74 28.76
C CYS A 18 -1.97 -6.59 27.48
N PRO A 19 -0.78 -7.17 27.25
CA PRO A 19 -0.49 -7.97 26.05
C PRO A 19 -1.42 -9.18 25.86
N GLN A 20 -1.96 -9.75 26.95
CA GLN A 20 -2.90 -10.87 26.94
C GLN A 20 -4.19 -10.61 26.14
N MET A 21 -4.52 -9.34 25.86
CA MET A 21 -5.65 -9.00 24.97
C MET A 21 -5.50 -9.59 23.56
N ILE A 22 -4.26 -9.88 23.14
CA ILE A 22 -3.99 -10.62 21.91
C ILE A 22 -4.68 -11.97 21.90
N ASP A 23 -4.52 -12.75 22.96
CA ASP A 23 -5.03 -14.12 23.05
C ASP A 23 -6.51 -14.16 23.46
N TYR A 24 -7.04 -13.08 24.03
CA TYR A 24 -8.46 -12.95 24.37
C TYR A 24 -9.38 -12.57 23.21
N GLY A 25 -8.85 -12.47 21.99
CA GLY A 25 -9.68 -12.39 20.79
C GLY A 25 -9.12 -11.53 19.67
N LEU A 26 -8.15 -10.64 19.94
CA LEU A 26 -7.58 -9.79 18.89
C LEU A 26 -6.89 -10.63 17.81
N ARG A 27 -6.15 -11.69 18.17
CA ARG A 27 -5.56 -12.63 17.21
C ARG A 27 -6.64 -13.23 16.31
N ARG A 28 -7.69 -13.80 16.90
CA ARG A 28 -8.83 -14.38 16.18
C ARG A 28 -9.48 -13.37 15.23
N LEU A 29 -9.64 -12.12 15.65
CA LEU A 29 -10.22 -11.05 14.83
C LEU A 29 -9.32 -10.69 13.64
N LEU A 30 -8.03 -10.49 13.88
CA LEU A 30 -7.05 -10.05 12.88
C LEU A 30 -6.76 -11.14 11.84
N GLU A 31 -6.81 -12.41 12.23
CA GLU A 31 -6.59 -13.58 11.37
C GLU A 31 -7.89 -14.16 10.77
N SER A 32 -9.06 -13.63 11.15
CA SER A 32 -10.35 -14.10 10.64
C SER A 32 -10.47 -13.90 9.12
N LEU A 33 -11.00 -14.90 8.42
CA LEU A 33 -11.32 -14.78 6.99
C LEU A 33 -12.65 -14.05 6.74
N ASP A 34 -13.57 -14.12 7.71
CA ASP A 34 -14.94 -13.60 7.61
C ASP A 34 -15.06 -12.11 7.92
N VAL A 35 -14.00 -11.51 8.46
CA VAL A 35 -13.97 -10.08 8.84
C VAL A 35 -13.00 -9.35 7.94
N VAL A 36 -13.48 -8.36 7.19
CA VAL A 36 -12.63 -7.46 6.40
C VAL A 36 -11.94 -6.46 7.33
N LYS A 37 -10.60 -6.39 7.28
CA LYS A 37 -9.83 -5.37 8.00
C LYS A 37 -9.52 -4.22 7.05
N ILE A 38 -10.15 -3.07 7.27
CA ILE A 38 -9.89 -1.85 6.52
C ILE A 38 -8.66 -1.18 7.15
N VAL A 39 -7.58 -1.05 6.37
CA VAL A 39 -6.31 -0.47 6.83
C VAL A 39 -5.81 0.54 5.79
N HIS A 40 -4.96 1.47 6.20
CA HIS A 40 -4.25 2.34 5.27
C HIS A 40 -2.75 2.07 5.36
N ASP A 41 -2.18 1.54 4.28
CA ASP A 41 -0.76 1.20 4.18
C ASP A 41 -0.27 0.27 5.31
N CYS A 42 -0.79 -0.96 5.31
CA CYS A 42 -0.61 -1.91 6.41
C CYS A 42 0.80 -2.49 6.58
N ARG A 43 1.81 -2.07 5.79
CA ARG A 43 3.14 -2.69 5.73
C ARG A 43 3.84 -2.77 7.09
N ASN A 44 3.88 -1.65 7.81
CA ASN A 44 4.50 -1.58 9.13
C ASN A 44 3.64 -2.25 10.20
N ASP A 45 2.32 -2.15 10.09
CA ASP A 45 1.42 -2.81 11.02
C ASP A 45 1.55 -4.35 10.93
N ALA A 46 1.56 -4.88 9.70
CA ALA A 46 1.67 -6.31 9.43
C ALA A 46 2.97 -6.92 9.97
N VAL A 47 4.12 -6.30 9.70
CA VAL A 47 5.41 -6.82 10.20
C VAL A 47 5.53 -6.71 11.72
N ASN A 48 4.99 -5.64 12.32
CA ASN A 48 4.99 -5.52 13.78
C ASN A 48 4.09 -6.57 14.43
N LEU A 49 2.91 -6.82 13.89
CA LEU A 49 2.00 -7.87 14.35
C LEU A 49 2.61 -9.26 14.23
N TYR A 50 3.28 -9.53 13.10
CA TYR A 50 3.96 -10.78 12.86
C TYR A 50 5.13 -10.98 13.84
N ASN A 51 6.04 -10.02 13.95
CA ASN A 51 7.24 -10.15 14.78
C ASN A 51 6.94 -10.17 16.28
N GLN A 52 5.99 -9.36 16.75
CA GLN A 52 5.72 -9.23 18.19
C GLN A 52 4.75 -10.29 18.70
N PHE A 53 3.79 -10.71 17.87
CA PHE A 53 2.67 -11.55 18.32
C PHE A 53 2.46 -12.80 17.47
N ASN A 54 3.26 -13.02 16.42
CA ASN A 54 3.07 -14.10 15.44
C ASN A 54 1.65 -14.07 14.83
N ILE A 55 1.19 -12.87 14.46
CA ILE A 55 -0.12 -12.65 13.82
C ILE A 55 0.10 -12.35 12.35
N THR A 56 -0.59 -13.08 11.48
CA THR A 56 -0.62 -12.78 10.04
C THR A 56 -1.99 -12.24 9.65
N LEU A 57 -2.07 -10.96 9.30
CA LEU A 57 -3.32 -10.35 8.84
C LEU A 57 -3.95 -11.15 7.68
N LYS A 58 -5.26 -11.38 7.75
CA LYS A 58 -6.06 -12.00 6.68
C LYS A 58 -7.14 -11.05 6.20
N THR A 59 -7.71 -11.22 5.01
CA THR A 59 -8.85 -10.42 4.51
C THR A 59 -8.68 -8.91 4.73
N VAL A 60 -7.55 -8.35 4.27
CA VAL A 60 -7.24 -6.92 4.39
C VAL A 60 -7.77 -6.18 3.17
N PHE A 61 -8.45 -5.06 3.42
CA PHE A 61 -8.71 -4.03 2.42
C PHE A 61 -7.78 -2.86 2.69
N ASP A 62 -6.68 -2.77 1.95
CA ASP A 62 -5.72 -1.67 2.08
C ASP A 62 -6.17 -0.49 1.20
N THR A 63 -6.56 0.61 1.83
CA THR A 63 -7.03 1.82 1.13
C THR A 63 -5.96 2.45 0.23
N GLN A 64 -4.67 2.26 0.52
CA GLN A 64 -3.57 2.70 -0.34
C GLN A 64 -3.51 1.87 -1.62
N ALA A 65 -3.72 0.55 -1.51
CA ALA A 65 -3.81 -0.34 -2.67
C ALA A 65 -5.07 -0.03 -3.51
N ALA A 66 -6.21 0.15 -2.84
CA ALA A 66 -7.47 0.52 -3.50
C ALA A 66 -7.34 1.79 -4.33
N HIS A 67 -6.70 2.83 -3.77
CA HIS A 67 -6.46 4.07 -4.48
C HIS A 67 -5.56 3.88 -5.71
N ALA A 68 -4.50 3.05 -5.61
CA ALA A 68 -3.64 2.75 -6.75
C ALA A 68 -4.39 2.05 -7.89
N ILE A 69 -5.32 1.15 -7.57
CA ILE A 69 -6.21 0.51 -8.56
C ILE A 69 -7.11 1.53 -9.24
N ILE A 70 -7.74 2.42 -8.48
CA ILE A 70 -8.63 3.45 -9.04
C ILE A 70 -7.84 4.38 -9.99
N CYS A 71 -6.65 4.82 -9.59
CA CYS A 71 -5.78 5.60 -10.47
C CYS A 71 -5.39 4.82 -11.74
N TYR A 72 -5.12 3.52 -11.62
CA TYR A 72 -4.85 2.66 -12.78
C TYR A 72 -6.05 2.60 -13.73
N GLN A 73 -7.27 2.41 -13.21
CA GLN A 73 -8.50 2.38 -14.00
C GLN A 73 -8.79 3.67 -14.75
N GLU A 74 -8.48 4.82 -14.14
CA GLU A 74 -8.79 6.14 -14.71
C GLU A 74 -7.72 6.61 -15.71
N THR A 75 -6.46 6.28 -15.46
CA THR A 75 -5.32 6.83 -16.20
C THR A 75 -4.58 5.83 -17.08
N ASN A 76 -4.90 4.54 -16.96
CA ASN A 76 -4.13 3.41 -17.50
C ASN A 76 -2.63 3.42 -17.09
N ARG A 77 -2.26 4.19 -16.06
CA ARG A 77 -0.90 4.20 -15.52
C ARG A 77 -0.69 2.96 -14.65
N PRO A 78 0.30 2.10 -14.94
CA PRO A 78 0.51 0.89 -14.17
C PRO A 78 0.69 1.12 -12.67
N VAL A 79 0.14 0.21 -11.85
CA VAL A 79 0.13 0.31 -10.38
C VAL A 79 1.53 0.41 -9.78
N TYR A 80 2.55 -0.19 -10.40
CA TYR A 80 3.95 -0.10 -9.93
C TYR A 80 4.57 1.31 -10.10
N LYS A 81 3.88 2.22 -10.83
CA LYS A 81 4.26 3.64 -10.95
C LYS A 81 3.37 4.53 -10.07
N ALA A 82 2.42 3.98 -9.31
CA ALA A 82 1.56 4.75 -8.42
C ALA A 82 2.40 5.35 -7.27
N LYS A 83 2.07 6.58 -6.88
CA LYS A 83 2.69 7.23 -5.72
C LYS A 83 1.87 6.89 -4.47
N SER A 84 2.56 6.76 -3.33
CA SER A 84 1.88 6.65 -2.04
C SER A 84 1.23 7.99 -1.67
N VAL A 85 0.08 7.91 -1.03
CA VAL A 85 -0.76 9.03 -0.60
C VAL A 85 -1.02 8.85 0.89
N ALA A 86 -0.70 9.86 1.69
CA ALA A 86 -0.96 9.82 3.12
C ALA A 86 -2.46 9.80 3.43
N LEU A 87 -2.86 9.20 4.55
CA LEU A 87 -4.28 9.04 4.93
C LEU A 87 -5.10 10.33 4.86
N ASN A 88 -4.60 11.46 5.38
CA ASN A 88 -5.34 12.73 5.33
C ASN A 88 -5.57 13.19 3.87
N ALA A 89 -4.53 13.12 3.03
CA ALA A 89 -4.65 13.45 1.61
C ALA A 89 -5.63 12.51 0.90
N LEU A 90 -5.62 11.22 1.25
CA LEU A 90 -6.61 10.27 0.75
C LEU A 90 -8.02 10.67 1.19
N CYS A 91 -8.24 10.98 2.47
CA CYS A 91 -9.52 11.45 2.97
C CYS A 91 -10.00 12.69 2.22
N GLU A 92 -9.13 13.67 1.98
CA GLU A 92 -9.45 14.87 1.19
C GLU A 92 -9.87 14.52 -0.25
N CYS A 93 -9.15 13.62 -0.93
CA CYS A 93 -9.50 13.17 -2.28
C CYS A 93 -10.91 12.57 -2.37
N TYR A 94 -11.38 11.90 -1.32
CA TYR A 94 -12.69 11.22 -1.29
C TYR A 94 -13.74 11.95 -0.44
N GLY A 95 -13.43 13.16 0.04
CA GLY A 95 -14.34 13.97 0.86
C GLY A 95 -14.66 13.38 2.23
N ALA A 96 -13.80 12.50 2.76
CA ALA A 96 -13.90 11.93 4.10
C ALA A 96 -13.24 12.84 5.16
N PRO A 97 -13.61 12.72 6.45
CA PRO A 97 -12.97 13.48 7.52
C PRO A 97 -11.48 13.18 7.64
N VAL A 98 -10.68 14.24 7.76
CA VAL A 98 -9.24 14.16 8.04
C VAL A 98 -9.00 14.11 9.55
N ASN A 99 -7.84 13.60 9.96
CA ASN A 99 -7.39 13.72 11.34
C ASN A 99 -6.72 15.10 11.55
N PRO A 100 -7.36 16.05 12.27
CA PRO A 100 -6.85 17.42 12.39
C PRO A 100 -5.59 17.53 13.27
N ILE A 101 -5.31 16.50 14.09
CA ILE A 101 -4.18 16.50 15.04
C ILE A 101 -2.90 15.94 14.37
N LYS A 102 -2.98 15.50 13.10
CA LYS A 102 -1.92 14.71 12.46
C LYS A 102 -0.61 15.46 12.29
N ASP A 103 -0.64 16.72 11.90
CA ASP A 103 0.59 17.50 11.71
C ASP A 103 1.20 17.95 13.04
N GLN A 104 0.37 18.21 14.05
CA GLN A 104 0.83 18.48 15.41
C GLN A 104 1.58 17.26 15.98
N LEU A 105 1.02 16.06 15.79
CA LEU A 105 1.66 14.85 16.31
C LEU A 105 2.99 14.54 15.62
N LYS A 106 3.14 14.78 14.31
CA LYS A 106 4.43 14.61 13.62
C LYS A 106 5.55 15.40 14.30
N ASN A 107 5.27 16.64 14.69
CA ASN A 107 6.22 17.50 15.38
C ASN A 107 6.54 17.02 16.80
N ILE A 108 5.52 16.53 17.52
CA ILE A 108 5.70 15.94 18.86
C ILE A 108 6.56 14.69 18.78
N TYR A 109 6.24 13.77 17.87
CA TYR A 109 6.94 12.49 17.72
C TYR A 109 8.40 12.66 17.34
N ARG A 110 8.74 13.64 16.49
CA ARG A 110 10.14 14.00 16.17
C ARG A 110 10.95 14.38 17.41
N ARG A 111 10.34 15.08 18.36
CA ARG A 111 10.98 15.52 19.62
C ARG A 111 10.98 14.42 20.68
N ASP A 112 10.01 13.52 20.64
CA ASP A 112 9.75 12.54 21.68
C ASP A 112 9.38 11.17 21.11
N GLN A 113 10.40 10.36 20.82
CA GLN A 113 10.25 9.00 20.32
C GLN A 113 9.56 8.06 21.32
N LYS A 114 9.49 8.43 22.61
CA LYS A 114 8.82 7.63 23.66
C LYS A 114 7.36 8.00 23.84
N TYR A 115 6.81 8.92 23.05
CA TYR A 115 5.45 9.45 23.20
C TYR A 115 4.39 8.35 23.43
N TRP A 116 4.36 7.33 22.57
CA TRP A 116 3.40 6.21 22.65
C TRP A 116 3.65 5.20 23.78
N SER A 117 4.81 5.26 24.45
CA SER A 117 5.14 4.38 25.58
C SER A 117 4.68 4.94 26.93
N ARG A 118 4.32 6.22 27.01
CA ARG A 118 3.91 6.85 28.27
C ARG A 118 2.53 6.38 28.73
N ARG A 119 2.36 6.28 30.05
CA ARG A 119 1.10 5.90 30.70
C ARG A 119 0.77 6.85 31.87
N PRO A 120 -0.53 7.14 32.12
CA PRO A 120 -1.67 6.76 31.28
C PRO A 120 -1.66 7.46 29.91
N LEU A 121 -2.39 6.93 28.93
CA LEU A 121 -2.56 7.62 27.63
C LEU A 121 -3.31 8.93 27.85
N THR A 122 -2.79 10.03 27.30
CA THR A 122 -3.48 11.33 27.40
C THR A 122 -4.73 11.36 26.52
N ARG A 123 -5.65 12.29 26.82
CA ARG A 123 -6.86 12.49 25.99
C ARG A 123 -6.50 12.76 24.53
N GLU A 124 -5.45 13.54 24.27
CA GLU A 124 -4.97 13.84 22.91
C GLU A 124 -4.47 12.59 22.18
N MET A 125 -3.73 11.70 22.87
CA MET A 125 -3.28 10.42 22.30
C MET A 125 -4.46 9.55 21.86
N VAL A 126 -5.48 9.46 22.72
CA VAL A 126 -6.70 8.67 22.44
C VAL A 126 -7.50 9.28 21.29
N LEU A 127 -7.67 10.60 21.27
CA LEU A 127 -8.37 11.31 20.19
C LEU A 127 -7.65 11.14 18.85
N TYR A 128 -6.32 11.29 18.83
CA TYR A 128 -5.53 11.08 17.64
C TYR A 128 -5.67 9.64 17.11
N ALA A 129 -5.47 8.65 17.97
CA ALA A 129 -5.52 7.24 17.58
C ALA A 129 -6.92 6.85 17.08
N SER A 130 -7.97 7.40 17.70
CA SER A 130 -9.36 7.16 17.29
C SER A 130 -9.67 7.83 15.94
N ALA A 131 -9.25 9.08 15.73
CA ALA A 131 -9.51 9.80 14.49
C ALA A 131 -8.92 9.09 13.26
N ASP A 132 -7.73 8.51 13.37
CA ASP A 132 -7.10 7.76 12.28
C ASP A 132 -7.97 6.57 11.84
N VAL A 133 -8.52 5.78 12.76
CA VAL A 133 -9.35 4.60 12.40
C VAL A 133 -10.79 4.96 12.06
N LEU A 134 -11.35 6.02 12.66
CA LEU A 134 -12.71 6.48 12.33
C LEU A 134 -12.80 7.01 10.91
N SER A 135 -11.73 7.62 10.40
CA SER A 135 -11.68 8.08 9.00
C SER A 135 -11.81 6.91 8.01
N LEU A 136 -11.24 5.73 8.33
CA LEU A 136 -11.27 4.52 7.49
C LEU A 136 -12.67 3.92 7.34
N VAL A 137 -13.44 3.92 8.42
CA VAL A 137 -14.81 3.37 8.44
C VAL A 137 -15.87 4.39 8.05
N HIS A 138 -15.45 5.62 7.71
CA HIS A 138 -16.38 6.66 7.28
C HIS A 138 -17.06 6.28 5.96
N GLU A 139 -18.35 6.58 5.82
CA GLU A 139 -19.17 6.18 4.67
C GLU A 139 -18.58 6.62 3.32
N LYS A 140 -17.91 7.77 3.31
CA LYS A 140 -17.28 8.37 2.13
C LYS A 140 -15.94 7.77 1.73
N LEU A 141 -15.33 6.91 2.55
CA LEU A 141 -14.01 6.34 2.26
C LEU A 141 -14.11 4.88 1.80
N TYR A 142 -14.32 3.95 2.72
CA TYR A 142 -14.30 2.52 2.39
C TYR A 142 -15.34 2.13 1.32
N TYR A 143 -16.60 2.54 1.48
CA TYR A 143 -17.65 2.18 0.51
C TYR A 143 -17.39 2.77 -0.86
N ASN A 144 -16.96 4.04 -0.93
CA ASN A 144 -16.62 4.68 -2.20
C ASN A 144 -15.46 3.98 -2.90
N LEU A 145 -14.38 3.67 -2.16
CA LEU A 145 -13.24 2.93 -2.71
C LEU A 145 -13.66 1.54 -3.20
N SER A 146 -14.40 0.79 -2.38
CA SER A 146 -14.82 -0.58 -2.72
C SER A 146 -15.72 -0.63 -3.96
N ARG A 147 -16.65 0.33 -4.10
CA ARG A 147 -17.58 0.40 -5.24
C ARG A 147 -16.92 0.93 -6.51
N ALA A 148 -15.86 1.72 -6.40
CA ALA A 148 -15.15 2.28 -7.54
C ALA A 148 -14.21 1.27 -8.22
N ILE A 149 -13.80 0.20 -7.52
CA ILE A 149 -12.98 -0.86 -8.11
C ILE A 149 -13.86 -1.75 -8.98
N LYS A 150 -13.51 -1.86 -10.26
CA LYS A 150 -14.18 -2.72 -11.23
C LYS A 150 -13.88 -4.19 -10.95
N GLU A 151 -14.82 -5.05 -11.30
CA GLU A 151 -14.72 -6.51 -11.14
C GLU A 151 -13.42 -7.07 -11.73
N GLU A 152 -13.04 -6.63 -12.93
CA GLU A 152 -11.82 -7.10 -13.60
C GLU A 152 -10.52 -6.80 -12.83
N ASN A 153 -10.54 -5.81 -11.92
CA ASN A 153 -9.38 -5.39 -11.15
C ASN A 153 -9.38 -5.91 -9.71
N ARG A 154 -10.43 -6.63 -9.28
CA ARG A 154 -10.48 -7.22 -7.93
C ARG A 154 -9.33 -8.22 -7.67
N PRO A 155 -8.92 -9.09 -8.61
CA PRO A 155 -7.78 -9.97 -8.39
C PRO A 155 -6.49 -9.19 -8.12
N LEU A 156 -6.24 -8.13 -8.90
CA LEU A 156 -5.08 -7.25 -8.70
C LEU A 156 -5.17 -6.50 -7.36
N MET A 157 -6.36 -6.05 -6.95
CA MET A 157 -6.56 -5.46 -5.63
C MET A 157 -6.16 -6.41 -4.50
N MET A 158 -6.58 -7.68 -4.58
CA MET A 158 -6.23 -8.70 -3.59
C MET A 158 -4.73 -8.98 -3.57
N GLU A 159 -4.11 -9.08 -4.75
CA GLU A 159 -2.66 -9.25 -4.88
C GLU A 159 -1.90 -8.08 -4.23
N LEU A 160 -2.30 -6.82 -4.51
CA LEU A 160 -1.66 -5.65 -3.90
C LEU A 160 -1.84 -5.61 -2.38
N CYS A 161 -3.00 -6.01 -1.85
CA CYS A 161 -3.21 -6.11 -0.40
C CYS A 161 -2.30 -7.17 0.22
N GLU A 162 -2.17 -8.34 -0.42
CA GLU A 162 -1.25 -9.39 0.02
C GLU A 162 0.21 -8.89 0.01
N GLU A 163 0.63 -8.21 -1.05
CA GLU A 163 1.97 -7.63 -1.11
C GLU A 163 2.25 -6.63 0.00
N GLN A 164 1.26 -5.82 0.39
CA GLN A 164 1.39 -4.87 1.48
C GLN A 164 1.60 -5.58 2.81
N ILE A 165 0.84 -6.65 3.09
CA ILE A 165 1.00 -7.46 4.31
C ILE A 165 2.41 -8.04 4.38
N TYR A 166 2.88 -8.65 3.29
CA TYR A 166 4.14 -9.40 3.29
C TYR A 166 5.38 -8.56 2.96
N MET A 167 5.24 -7.26 2.69
CA MET A 167 6.35 -6.42 2.19
C MET A 167 7.59 -6.45 3.07
N HIS A 168 7.39 -6.43 4.38
CA HIS A 168 8.47 -6.47 5.37
C HIS A 168 8.55 -7.80 6.13
N ILE A 169 7.60 -8.72 5.90
CA ILE A 169 7.63 -10.08 6.46
C ILE A 169 8.46 -11.02 5.57
N SER A 170 8.27 -10.96 4.25
CA SER A 170 9.03 -11.72 3.26
C SER A 170 9.44 -10.83 2.07
N PRO A 171 10.43 -9.93 2.27
CA PRO A 171 10.78 -8.91 1.28
C PRO A 171 11.25 -9.50 -0.05
N GLU A 172 12.00 -10.60 -0.04
CA GLU A 172 12.54 -11.22 -1.27
C GLU A 172 11.44 -11.81 -2.16
N THR A 173 10.45 -12.48 -1.55
CA THR A 173 9.29 -12.98 -2.29
C THR A 173 8.50 -11.84 -2.94
N ILE A 174 8.29 -10.74 -2.19
CA ILE A 174 7.53 -9.60 -2.70
C ILE A 174 8.31 -8.82 -3.78
N LYS A 175 9.64 -8.66 -3.64
CA LYS A 175 10.49 -8.09 -4.69
C LYS A 175 10.37 -8.89 -6.00
N LEU A 176 10.39 -10.22 -5.91
CA LEU A 176 10.24 -11.10 -7.07
C LEU A 176 8.86 -10.94 -7.72
N LYS A 177 7.77 -11.02 -6.92
CA LYS A 177 6.39 -10.82 -7.42
C LYS A 177 6.23 -9.46 -8.12
N LYS A 178 6.73 -8.38 -7.52
CA LYS A 178 6.69 -7.03 -8.12
C LYS A 178 7.49 -6.93 -9.41
N ARG A 179 8.69 -7.52 -9.48
CA ARG A 179 9.52 -7.58 -10.70
C ARG A 179 8.80 -8.37 -11.80
N GLN A 180 8.18 -9.48 -11.44
CA GLN A 180 7.39 -10.32 -12.34
C GLN A 180 6.20 -9.53 -12.90
N ARG A 181 5.32 -9.00 -12.05
CA ARG A 181 4.16 -8.19 -12.49
C ARG A 181 4.56 -7.01 -13.36
N LYS A 182 5.64 -6.30 -13.02
CA LYS A 182 6.18 -5.21 -13.86
C LYS A 182 6.57 -5.72 -15.25
N THR A 183 7.28 -6.84 -15.31
CA THR A 183 7.71 -7.43 -16.57
C THR A 183 6.51 -7.87 -17.41
N GLU A 184 5.54 -8.56 -16.81
CA GLU A 184 4.30 -9.00 -17.47
C GLU A 184 3.47 -7.83 -17.98
N THR A 185 3.36 -6.75 -17.20
CA THR A 185 2.65 -5.53 -17.62
C THR A 185 3.33 -4.88 -18.83
N GLU A 186 4.65 -4.70 -18.80
CA GLU A 186 5.39 -4.12 -19.92
C GLU A 186 5.37 -5.03 -21.17
N VAL A 187 5.36 -6.36 -20.98
CA VAL A 187 5.19 -7.32 -22.08
C VAL A 187 3.79 -7.21 -22.69
N ALA A 188 2.74 -7.08 -21.88
CA ALA A 188 1.37 -6.89 -22.37
C ALA A 188 1.21 -5.57 -23.15
N GLU A 189 1.77 -4.47 -22.63
CA GLU A 189 1.82 -3.18 -23.33
C GLU A 189 2.55 -3.30 -24.68
N LEU A 190 3.68 -4.00 -24.71
CA LEU A 190 4.45 -4.22 -25.93
C LEU A 190 3.67 -5.07 -26.95
N ARG A 191 2.97 -6.13 -26.52
CA ARG A 191 2.11 -6.92 -27.42
C ARG A 191 1.02 -6.08 -28.07
N VAL A 192 0.34 -5.22 -27.31
CA VAL A 192 -0.67 -4.30 -27.84
C VAL A 192 -0.04 -3.35 -28.87
N LYS A 193 1.14 -2.80 -28.57
CA LYS A 193 1.87 -1.91 -29.48
C LYS A 193 2.26 -2.60 -30.79
N LEU A 194 2.70 -3.86 -30.73
CA LEU A 194 3.04 -4.66 -31.92
C LEU A 194 1.81 -5.01 -32.75
N ALA A 195 0.72 -5.41 -32.11
CA ALA A 195 -0.53 -5.75 -32.78
C ALA A 195 -1.18 -4.54 -33.49
N GLN A 196 -1.09 -3.35 -32.89
CA GLN A 196 -1.64 -2.11 -33.46
C GLN A 196 -0.75 -1.51 -34.58
N ALA A 197 0.47 -2.01 -34.75
CA ALA A 197 1.38 -1.47 -35.74
C ALA A 197 1.02 -1.91 -37.17
N THR A 198 0.66 -0.95 -38.01
CA THR A 198 0.43 -1.18 -39.45
C THR A 198 1.68 -0.99 -40.31
N LYS A 199 2.75 -0.42 -39.74
CA LYS A 199 4.03 -0.10 -40.40
C LYS A 199 5.21 -0.45 -39.49
N SER A 200 6.42 -0.10 -39.91
CA SER A 200 7.65 -0.27 -39.13
C SER A 200 7.54 0.30 -37.71
N VAL A 201 7.93 -0.48 -36.71
CA VAL A 201 7.83 -0.12 -35.28
C VAL A 201 9.21 0.23 -34.73
N VAL A 202 9.31 1.39 -34.08
CA VAL A 202 10.49 1.76 -33.30
C VAL A 202 10.30 1.31 -31.86
N LEU A 203 11.20 0.44 -31.40
CA LEU A 203 11.26 -0.07 -30.04
C LEU A 203 12.42 0.57 -29.27
N SER A 204 12.18 0.87 -28.00
CA SER A 204 13.19 1.25 -27.02
C SER A 204 14.09 0.07 -26.65
N ASN A 205 15.27 0.35 -26.08
CA ASN A 205 16.19 -0.69 -25.59
C ASN A 205 15.56 -1.61 -24.54
N ARG A 206 14.56 -1.12 -23.79
CA ARG A 206 13.78 -1.94 -22.85
C ARG A 206 12.85 -2.88 -23.61
N GLU A 207 12.06 -2.36 -24.54
CA GLU A 207 11.13 -3.16 -25.35
C GLU A 207 11.85 -4.25 -26.17
N VAL A 208 13.01 -3.92 -26.76
CA VAL A 208 13.83 -4.91 -27.48
C VAL A 208 14.26 -6.07 -26.59
N ARG A 209 14.54 -5.81 -25.30
CA ARG A 209 14.85 -6.89 -24.34
C ARG A 209 13.62 -7.71 -23.98
N LEU A 210 12.45 -7.08 -23.92
CA LEU A 210 11.19 -7.75 -23.58
C LEU A 210 10.69 -8.69 -24.69
N LEU A 211 11.16 -8.53 -25.93
CA LEU A 211 10.86 -9.47 -27.03
C LEU A 211 11.23 -10.93 -26.69
N ARG A 212 12.16 -11.16 -25.76
CA ARG A 212 12.49 -12.53 -25.30
C ARG A 212 11.33 -13.25 -24.59
N TYR A 213 10.31 -12.52 -24.16
CA TYR A 213 9.13 -13.02 -23.45
C TYR A 213 7.87 -13.00 -24.33
N ILE A 214 8.02 -12.71 -25.63
CA ILE A 214 6.91 -12.62 -26.58
C ILE A 214 7.17 -13.57 -27.74
N GLU A 215 6.22 -14.45 -27.99
CA GLU A 215 6.16 -15.20 -29.23
C GLU A 215 5.65 -14.27 -30.33
N LEU A 216 6.47 -14.05 -31.35
CA LEU A 216 6.18 -13.13 -32.45
C LEU A 216 5.72 -13.93 -33.67
N THR A 217 4.67 -13.45 -34.32
CA THR A 217 4.24 -13.95 -35.64
C THR A 217 5.20 -13.50 -36.74
N ASP A 218 5.20 -14.19 -37.88
CA ASP A 218 6.08 -13.86 -39.01
C ASP A 218 5.86 -12.43 -39.53
N ASP A 219 4.60 -11.97 -39.57
CA ASP A 219 4.23 -10.61 -39.93
C ASP A 219 4.79 -9.56 -38.94
N GLU A 220 4.76 -9.85 -37.63
CA GLU A 220 5.33 -8.95 -36.61
C GLU A 220 6.86 -8.91 -36.69
N LYS A 221 7.50 -10.05 -36.95
CA LYS A 221 8.95 -10.13 -37.18
C LYS A 221 9.36 -9.28 -38.39
N GLU A 222 8.60 -9.33 -39.48
CA GLU A 222 8.88 -8.52 -40.68
C GLU A 222 8.75 -7.02 -40.39
N LYS A 223 7.71 -6.60 -39.67
CA LYS A 223 7.54 -5.19 -39.24
C LYS A 223 8.67 -4.69 -38.34
N LEU A 224 9.33 -5.58 -37.60
CA LEU A 224 10.46 -5.26 -36.72
C LEU A 224 11.83 -5.27 -37.43
N LYS A 225 11.94 -5.97 -38.57
CA LYS A 225 13.19 -6.05 -39.36
C LYS A 225 13.59 -4.72 -40.01
N SER A 226 12.71 -3.72 -40.03
CA SER A 226 13.05 -2.37 -40.51
C SER A 226 14.17 -1.68 -39.71
N SER A 227 14.40 -2.12 -38.46
CA SER A 227 15.51 -1.63 -37.64
C SER A 227 16.62 -2.66 -37.56
N ALA A 228 17.80 -2.35 -38.11
CA ALA A 228 18.95 -3.26 -38.16
C ALA A 228 19.37 -3.80 -36.77
N LYS A 229 19.20 -3.00 -35.70
CA LYS A 229 19.49 -3.44 -34.33
C LYS A 229 18.49 -4.48 -33.81
N VAL A 230 17.22 -4.31 -34.15
CA VAL A 230 16.14 -5.22 -33.75
C VAL A 230 16.23 -6.51 -34.56
N ALA A 231 16.47 -6.40 -35.87
CA ALA A 231 16.70 -7.55 -36.76
C ALA A 231 17.84 -8.45 -36.26
N LYS A 232 19.00 -7.86 -35.93
CA LYS A 232 20.15 -8.61 -35.37
C LYS A 232 19.85 -9.26 -34.01
N LYS A 233 18.97 -8.65 -33.21
CA LYS A 233 18.57 -9.23 -31.91
C LYS A 233 17.58 -10.37 -32.09
N LEU A 234 16.63 -10.25 -33.03
CA LEU A 234 15.68 -11.31 -33.38
C LEU A 234 16.41 -12.54 -33.93
N GLU A 235 17.36 -12.35 -34.85
CA GLU A 235 18.18 -13.44 -35.41
C GLU A 235 18.95 -14.20 -34.31
N LYS A 236 19.51 -13.48 -33.32
CA LYS A 236 20.15 -14.11 -32.15
C LYS A 236 19.18 -14.89 -31.27
N LEU A 237 17.95 -14.40 -31.09
CA LEU A 237 16.94 -15.10 -30.29
C LEU A 237 16.47 -16.38 -31.01
N GLU A 238 16.39 -16.35 -32.34
CA GLU A 238 16.05 -17.52 -33.17
C GLU A 238 17.17 -18.56 -33.16
N SER A 239 18.44 -18.14 -33.24
CA SER A 239 19.58 -19.07 -33.18
C SER A 239 19.70 -19.77 -31.81
N LEU A 240 19.39 -19.07 -30.72
CA LEU A 240 19.34 -19.63 -29.36
C LEU A 240 18.17 -20.60 -29.15
N GLY A 241 17.08 -20.47 -29.92
CA GLY A 241 15.95 -21.38 -29.88
C GLY A 241 16.20 -22.69 -30.64
N GLN A 242 16.98 -22.65 -31.73
CA GLN A 242 17.27 -23.83 -32.56
C GLN A 242 18.29 -24.80 -31.96
N GLU A 243 19.14 -24.36 -31.03
CA GLU A 243 20.12 -25.25 -30.37
C GLU A 243 19.51 -26.10 -29.24
N ARG A 244 18.26 -25.85 -28.81
CA ARG A 244 17.60 -26.58 -27.72
C ARG A 244 16.77 -27.81 -28.12
N ASP A 245 16.62 -28.08 -29.42
CA ASP A 245 15.81 -29.21 -29.92
C ASP A 245 16.62 -30.52 -30.14
N GLY A 246 17.82 -30.62 -29.58
CA GLY A 246 18.68 -31.81 -29.66
C GLY A 246 19.22 -32.27 -28.31
N ASP A 247 18.47 -33.16 -27.64
CA ASP A 247 18.88 -34.13 -26.61
C ASP A 247 19.96 -33.71 -25.57
N SER A 248 19.52 -33.45 -24.33
CA SER A 248 20.10 -34.00 -23.07
C SER A 248 19.79 -33.07 -21.88
N SER A 249 19.50 -33.70 -20.74
CA SER A 249 19.41 -33.05 -19.44
C SER A 249 20.68 -32.27 -19.10
N ASP A 250 20.54 -30.98 -18.76
CA ASP A 250 21.42 -30.36 -17.78
C ASP A 250 20.78 -29.12 -17.17
N ASP A 251 20.94 -29.00 -15.84
CA ASP A 251 20.53 -27.89 -15.00
C ASP A 251 21.30 -26.61 -15.38
N GLU A 252 20.84 -25.89 -16.40
CA GLU A 252 21.34 -24.54 -16.67
C GLU A 252 20.67 -23.51 -15.75
N ARG A 253 21.13 -23.46 -14.50
CA ARG A 253 21.06 -22.25 -13.68
C ARG A 253 22.07 -21.23 -14.21
N GLU A 254 21.77 -20.61 -15.34
CA GLU A 254 22.55 -19.47 -15.83
C GLU A 254 22.18 -18.18 -15.06
N ASN A 255 22.89 -18.02 -13.95
CA ASN A 255 23.61 -16.81 -13.54
C ASN A 255 23.05 -15.44 -13.97
N ASP A 256 21.96 -15.00 -13.35
CA ASP A 256 21.61 -13.57 -13.17
C ASP A 256 22.48 -12.98 -12.02
N GLN A 257 23.81 -13.21 -12.05
CA GLN A 257 24.77 -12.58 -11.14
C GLN A 257 24.98 -11.13 -11.59
N ASP A 258 24.05 -10.27 -11.19
CA ASP A 258 24.41 -8.91 -10.85
C ASP A 258 25.47 -8.97 -9.73
N TYR A 259 26.57 -8.27 -9.94
CA TYR A 259 27.72 -8.15 -9.05
C TYR A 259 27.33 -8.05 -7.56
N PRO A 260 28.02 -8.76 -6.65
CA PRO A 260 27.87 -8.55 -5.22
C PRO A 260 28.51 -7.20 -4.86
N SER A 261 27.69 -6.18 -4.62
CA SER A 261 28.15 -5.00 -3.89
C SER A 261 28.39 -5.41 -2.45
N LEU A 262 29.67 -5.47 -2.07
CA LEU A 262 30.13 -5.62 -0.71
C LEU A 262 29.68 -4.40 0.11
N ASP A 263 28.56 -4.51 0.82
CA ASP A 263 28.26 -3.59 1.90
C ASP A 263 29.12 -3.98 3.11
N SER A 264 30.30 -3.38 3.18
CA SER A 264 31.07 -3.29 4.40
C SER A 264 30.30 -2.42 5.40
N ASP A 265 29.92 -3.03 6.53
CA ASP A 265 29.64 -2.34 7.78
C ASP A 265 30.75 -1.33 8.08
N VAL A 266 30.44 -0.04 7.93
CA VAL A 266 31.20 1.06 8.55
C VAL A 266 30.18 1.99 9.20
N ALA A 267 30.29 2.10 10.51
CA ALA A 267 29.46 2.93 11.36
C ALA A 267 29.47 4.42 10.96
N SER A 268 28.27 5.01 10.81
CA SER A 268 27.83 6.42 11.08
C SER A 268 28.69 7.62 10.60
N PRO A 269 28.08 8.73 10.14
CA PRO A 269 27.19 9.53 10.99
C PRO A 269 25.92 10.08 10.33
N ARG A 270 24.81 10.01 11.09
CA ARG A 270 23.67 10.95 11.14
C ARG A 270 23.30 11.69 9.84
N ASN A 271 22.20 11.27 9.21
CA ASN A 271 21.41 12.09 8.30
C ASN A 271 20.91 13.36 9.02
N SER A 272 21.62 14.46 8.90
CA SER A 272 21.09 15.78 9.23
C SER A 272 20.37 16.35 8.01
N GLU A 273 19.04 16.40 8.08
CA GLU A 273 18.23 17.23 7.19
C GLU A 273 18.68 18.71 7.35
N PRO A 274 18.83 19.48 6.25
CA PRO A 274 19.31 20.86 6.35
C PRO A 274 18.30 21.72 7.10
N THR A 275 18.80 22.46 8.10
CA THR A 275 17.99 23.33 8.97
C THR A 275 17.79 24.74 8.40
N SER A 276 18.46 25.07 7.29
CA SER A 276 18.36 26.36 6.62
C SER A 276 18.56 26.28 5.09
N LEU A 277 18.09 27.31 4.38
CA LEU A 277 18.29 27.48 2.94
C LEU A 277 19.79 27.54 2.57
N THR A 278 20.60 28.22 3.37
CA THR A 278 22.05 28.35 3.15
C THR A 278 22.77 27.01 3.27
N GLU A 279 22.37 26.18 4.24
CA GLU A 279 22.89 24.83 4.43
C GLU A 279 22.48 23.90 3.28
N SER A 280 21.26 24.07 2.76
CA SER A 280 20.77 23.32 1.59
C SER A 280 21.57 23.63 0.32
N MET A 281 21.94 24.90 0.08
CA MET A 281 22.76 25.29 -1.07
C MET A 281 24.18 24.71 -1.00
N GLN A 282 24.79 24.68 0.20
CA GLN A 282 26.11 24.08 0.39
C GLN A 282 26.11 22.56 0.14
N LEU A 283 25.03 21.85 0.52
CA LEU A 283 24.88 20.43 0.24
C LEU A 283 24.70 20.15 -1.26
N VAL A 284 23.94 20.99 -1.98
CA VAL A 284 23.79 20.91 -3.44
C VAL A 284 25.14 21.06 -4.13
N ASP A 285 25.94 22.06 -3.75
CA ASP A 285 27.27 22.29 -4.33
C ASP A 285 28.26 21.16 -4.00
N SER A 286 28.17 20.58 -2.79
CA SER A 286 28.98 19.42 -2.40
C SER A 286 28.63 18.16 -3.21
N ILE A 287 27.36 17.95 -3.57
CA ILE A 287 26.93 16.78 -4.36
C ILE A 287 27.30 16.95 -5.83
N LEU A 288 27.20 18.18 -6.35
CA LEU A 288 27.60 18.49 -7.72
C LEU A 288 29.12 18.31 -7.93
N SER A 289 29.92 18.71 -6.94
CA SER A 289 31.39 18.62 -6.98
C SER A 289 31.97 17.22 -6.73
N ASP A 290 31.20 16.28 -6.15
CA ASP A 290 31.70 14.93 -5.89
C ASP A 290 31.65 14.03 -7.13
N ASN A 291 32.79 13.79 -7.77
CA ASN A 291 32.89 12.93 -8.95
C ASN A 291 32.81 11.42 -8.67
N LYS A 292 32.69 11.00 -7.39
CA LYS A 292 32.58 9.59 -7.00
C LYS A 292 31.14 9.08 -6.91
N ILE A 293 30.16 9.98 -6.88
CA ILE A 293 28.73 9.63 -6.82
C ILE A 293 28.20 9.41 -8.23
N ASP A 294 27.50 8.28 -8.44
CA ASP A 294 26.86 7.98 -9.72
C ASP A 294 25.85 9.07 -10.12
N ARG A 295 25.67 9.28 -11.43
CA ARG A 295 24.79 10.33 -11.94
C ARG A 295 23.35 10.16 -11.46
N PHE A 296 22.85 8.94 -11.32
CA PHE A 296 21.49 8.70 -10.80
C PHE A 296 21.41 9.03 -9.31
N ASP A 297 22.38 8.60 -8.51
CA ASP A 297 22.43 8.91 -7.07
C ASP A 297 22.60 10.41 -6.81
N LYS A 298 23.31 11.14 -7.68
CA LYS A 298 23.37 12.61 -7.63
C LYS A 298 22.00 13.23 -7.83
N ILE A 299 21.22 12.73 -8.80
CA ILE A 299 19.88 13.26 -9.09
C ILE A 299 18.95 13.00 -7.91
N ASP A 300 18.97 11.79 -7.34
CA ASP A 300 18.11 11.44 -6.20
C ASP A 300 18.45 12.26 -4.95
N LYS A 301 19.74 12.47 -4.67
CA LYS A 301 20.18 13.32 -3.55
C LYS A 301 19.80 14.79 -3.75
N LEU A 302 19.93 15.30 -4.97
CA LEU A 302 19.51 16.67 -5.31
C LEU A 302 17.98 16.83 -5.23
N GLU A 303 17.21 15.85 -5.69
CA GLU A 303 15.75 15.85 -5.61
C GLU A 303 15.27 15.83 -4.15
N SER A 304 15.95 15.06 -3.28
CA SER A 304 15.68 15.05 -1.84
C SER A 304 15.92 16.40 -1.17
N ILE A 305 17.01 17.10 -1.53
CA ILE A 305 17.33 18.42 -0.96
C ILE A 305 16.35 19.48 -1.48
N LEU A 306 16.06 19.48 -2.79
CA LEU A 306 15.13 20.43 -3.42
C LEU A 306 13.70 20.24 -2.90
N SER A 307 13.28 19.00 -2.64
CA SER A 307 11.98 18.71 -2.02
C SER A 307 11.89 19.23 -0.58
N SER A 308 13.00 19.19 0.16
CA SER A 308 13.08 19.73 1.52
C SER A 308 13.05 21.26 1.52
N VAL A 309 13.70 21.90 0.54
CA VAL A 309 13.70 23.36 0.34
C VAL A 309 12.33 23.89 -0.08
N ALA A 310 11.60 23.16 -0.94
CA ALA A 310 10.25 23.55 -1.35
C ALA A 310 9.28 23.69 -0.15
N LEU A 311 9.52 22.93 0.93
CA LEU A 311 8.76 23.04 2.18
C LEU A 311 9.15 24.29 2.98
N LEU A 312 10.42 24.71 2.95
CA LEU A 312 10.92 25.92 3.63
C LEU A 312 10.49 27.22 2.94
N SER A 313 10.27 27.20 1.62
CA SER A 313 9.89 28.39 0.82
C SER A 313 8.38 28.64 0.70
N SER A 314 7.53 27.80 1.32
CA SER A 314 6.06 27.90 1.22
C SER A 314 5.39 28.83 2.24
N GLY A 315 6.13 29.83 2.73
CA GLY A 315 5.57 30.97 3.44
C GLY A 315 5.51 32.18 2.51
N GLU A 316 4.31 32.47 2.00
CA GLU A 316 3.89 33.62 1.17
C GLU A 316 3.51 33.28 -0.28
N SER A 317 2.22 33.02 -0.51
CA SER A 317 1.35 33.70 -1.50
C SER A 317 0.13 32.85 -1.88
N ASP A 318 -1.04 33.45 -1.71
CA ASP A 318 -2.34 33.03 -2.25
C ASP A 318 -2.28 32.86 -3.79
N SER A 319 -2.82 31.76 -4.31
CA SER A 319 -3.69 31.79 -5.51
C SER A 319 -4.22 30.40 -5.94
N LEU A 320 -5.54 30.26 -5.81
CA LEU A 320 -6.46 29.62 -6.77
C LEU A 320 -6.14 28.19 -7.25
N GLY A 321 -6.60 27.20 -6.47
CA GLY A 321 -6.77 25.82 -6.93
C GLY A 321 -7.82 25.72 -8.03
N LYS A 322 -7.39 25.58 -9.28
CA LYS A 322 -8.23 25.15 -10.40
C LYS A 322 -8.59 23.68 -10.24
N CYS A 323 -9.77 23.44 -9.68
CA CYS A 323 -10.45 22.15 -9.71
C CYS A 323 -10.85 21.79 -11.16
N CYS A 324 -10.87 20.49 -11.44
CA CYS A 324 -11.17 19.86 -12.74
C CYS A 324 -12.48 20.34 -13.39
N LYS A 325 -12.52 20.46 -14.72
CA LYS A 325 -13.71 20.78 -15.52
C LYS A 325 -14.57 19.55 -15.88
N CYS A 326 -14.84 18.65 -14.94
CA CYS A 326 -15.92 17.67 -15.14
C CYS A 326 -17.18 18.13 -14.40
N GLY A 327 -18.34 18.10 -15.07
CA GLY A 327 -19.67 18.34 -14.47
C GLY A 327 -20.14 17.17 -13.60
N CYS A 328 -19.22 16.54 -12.87
CA CYS A 328 -19.37 15.28 -12.16
C CYS A 328 -20.08 15.43 -10.79
N HIS A 329 -20.60 16.62 -10.44
CA HIS A 329 -21.19 16.92 -9.13
C HIS A 329 -22.66 17.38 -9.13
N ASN A 330 -23.40 17.25 -10.22
CA ASN A 330 -24.84 17.50 -10.19
C ASN A 330 -25.65 16.20 -10.29
N GLY A 331 -26.15 15.74 -9.14
CA GLY A 331 -27.10 14.64 -9.09
C GLY A 331 -27.32 14.03 -7.71
N PHE A 332 -27.73 14.83 -6.72
CA PHE A 332 -28.39 14.29 -5.53
C PHE A 332 -29.82 13.89 -5.89
N SER A 333 -30.17 12.62 -5.71
CA SER A 333 -31.55 12.22 -5.45
C SER A 333 -31.57 11.08 -4.43
N ASN A 334 -32.36 11.30 -3.38
CA ASN A 334 -32.59 10.44 -2.23
C ASN A 334 -33.28 9.12 -2.60
N GLY A 335 -32.88 8.02 -1.97
CA GLY A 335 -33.61 6.75 -1.98
C GLY A 335 -32.93 5.66 -1.15
N LEU A 336 -33.58 5.24 -0.08
CA LEU A 336 -33.20 4.18 0.88
C LEU A 336 -32.61 2.89 0.25
N LYS A 337 -31.56 2.33 0.90
CA LYS A 337 -31.52 0.97 1.48
C LYS A 337 -30.16 0.70 2.18
N PRO A 338 -30.12 -0.10 3.28
CA PRO A 338 -28.88 -0.48 3.93
C PRO A 338 -28.23 -1.61 3.13
N GLU A 339 -27.32 -1.26 2.22
CA GLU A 339 -26.56 -2.24 1.48
C GLU A 339 -25.31 -2.69 2.25
N ARG A 340 -25.18 -4.01 2.27
CA ARG A 340 -24.25 -4.83 3.04
C ARG A 340 -22.82 -4.59 2.57
N VAL A 341 -21.88 -4.78 3.50
CA VAL A 341 -20.43 -4.75 3.30
C VAL A 341 -20.08 -5.59 2.07
N VAL A 342 -19.60 -4.96 1.00
CA VAL A 342 -19.15 -5.67 -0.20
C VAL A 342 -17.78 -6.27 0.12
N SER A 343 -17.77 -7.58 0.35
CA SER A 343 -16.52 -8.34 0.43
C SER A 343 -15.82 -8.31 -0.94
N PRO A 344 -14.50 -8.13 -0.99
CA PRO A 344 -13.71 -8.33 -2.22
C PRO A 344 -13.67 -9.78 -2.69
N THR A 345 -14.12 -10.73 -1.85
CA THR A 345 -14.18 -12.16 -2.17
C THR A 345 -15.62 -12.54 -2.51
N ASP A 346 -15.91 -12.69 -3.81
CA ASP A 346 -17.13 -13.34 -4.28
C ASP A 346 -16.98 -14.87 -4.15
N ILE A 347 -17.29 -15.39 -2.96
CA ILE A 347 -17.71 -16.79 -2.77
C ILE A 347 -18.80 -16.77 -1.69
N GLU A 348 -20.01 -17.17 -2.10
CA GLU A 348 -21.24 -17.45 -1.32
C GLU A 348 -21.33 -16.95 0.13
N TYR A 349 -22.24 -15.99 0.34
CA TYR A 349 -22.72 -15.57 1.65
C TYR A 349 -23.38 -16.72 2.43
N ILE A 350 -22.78 -17.12 3.54
CA ILE A 350 -23.52 -17.73 4.65
C ILE A 350 -24.01 -16.60 5.56
N SER A 351 -25.27 -16.22 5.36
CA SER A 351 -26.03 -15.49 6.37
C SER A 351 -26.41 -16.47 7.47
N CYS A 352 -25.89 -16.27 8.69
CA CYS A 352 -26.67 -16.07 9.92
C CYS A 352 -25.81 -16.29 11.18
N VAL A 353 -25.79 -15.31 12.08
CA VAL A 353 -25.80 -15.64 13.51
C VAL A 353 -27.26 -16.00 13.79
N LYS A 354 -27.61 -17.27 13.59
CA LYS A 354 -28.73 -17.85 14.31
C LYS A 354 -28.18 -18.22 15.68
N ASP A 355 -28.70 -17.58 16.70
CA ASP A 355 -28.72 -18.16 18.03
C ASP A 355 -29.28 -19.59 17.94
N THR A 356 -28.79 -20.46 18.82
CA THR A 356 -29.16 -21.87 19.06
C THR A 356 -28.54 -22.93 18.14
N ASP A 357 -27.52 -23.63 18.64
CA ASP A 357 -27.72 -24.98 19.18
C ASP A 357 -26.65 -25.34 20.24
N PRO A 358 -26.95 -26.19 21.23
CA PRO A 358 -26.14 -26.40 22.42
C PRO A 358 -25.08 -27.48 22.16
N GLU A 359 -23.79 -27.11 22.19
CA GLU A 359 -22.75 -28.13 22.26
C GLU A 359 -22.68 -28.74 23.67
N TYR A 360 -22.76 -30.07 23.69
CA TYR A 360 -22.65 -30.94 24.85
C TYR A 360 -21.42 -30.59 25.71
N VAL A 361 -21.67 -30.19 26.95
CA VAL A 361 -20.65 -30.00 27.99
C VAL A 361 -20.12 -31.37 28.41
N LYS A 362 -18.80 -31.58 28.28
CA LYS A 362 -18.11 -32.75 28.83
C LYS A 362 -18.26 -32.77 30.36
N GLU A 363 -18.57 -33.95 30.91
CA GLU A 363 -18.68 -34.18 32.36
C GLU A 363 -17.44 -33.68 33.12
N ASN A 364 -17.69 -33.00 34.25
CA ASN A 364 -16.74 -32.41 35.23
C ASN A 364 -16.42 -30.91 35.17
N HIS A 365 -17.21 -30.07 34.51
CA HIS A 365 -17.10 -28.60 34.69
C HIS A 365 -18.39 -28.00 35.28
N ARG A 366 -18.29 -27.46 36.51
CA ARG A 366 -19.38 -26.69 37.14
C ARG A 366 -19.51 -25.34 36.46
N ASN A 367 -20.76 -24.98 36.17
CA ASN A 367 -21.15 -23.71 35.58
C ASN A 367 -20.90 -22.57 36.60
N THR A 368 -19.84 -21.80 36.43
CA THR A 368 -19.66 -20.52 37.14
C THR A 368 -20.16 -19.40 36.25
N GLY A 369 -21.44 -19.09 36.39
CA GLY A 369 -21.93 -17.77 36.02
C GLY A 369 -21.39 -16.76 37.02
N THR A 370 -20.62 -15.79 36.55
CA THR A 370 -20.25 -14.64 37.39
C THR A 370 -20.38 -13.36 36.58
N GLN A 371 -21.52 -12.72 36.83
CA GLN A 371 -21.78 -11.28 36.80
C GLN A 371 -20.49 -10.48 37.04
N THR A 372 -20.04 -9.74 36.04
CA THR A 372 -19.00 -8.73 36.23
C THR A 372 -19.59 -7.55 36.99
N LEU A 373 -19.39 -7.57 38.31
CA LEU A 373 -19.37 -6.36 39.11
C LEU A 373 -18.19 -5.51 38.66
N SER A 374 -18.49 -4.24 38.41
CA SER A 374 -17.53 -3.16 38.23
C SER A 374 -16.43 -3.20 39.30
N THR A 375 -15.21 -3.50 38.87
CA THR A 375 -13.99 -3.03 39.52
C THR A 375 -13.20 -2.32 38.43
N GLY A 376 -13.04 -1.00 38.63
CA GLY A 376 -12.48 -0.08 37.67
C GLY A 376 -11.14 -0.54 37.11
N ASP A 377 -10.98 -0.32 35.80
CA ASP A 377 -9.72 -0.05 35.08
C ASP A 377 -9.87 -0.17 33.54
N VAL A 378 -11.10 -0.34 33.02
CA VAL A 378 -11.39 -0.07 31.61
C VAL A 378 -11.92 1.36 31.47
N VAL A 379 -11.07 2.27 30.99
CA VAL A 379 -11.52 3.61 30.57
C VAL A 379 -12.21 3.47 29.20
N VAL A 380 -13.51 3.15 29.21
CA VAL A 380 -14.35 3.25 28.02
C VAL A 380 -14.70 4.73 27.81
N THR A 381 -13.89 5.45 27.05
CA THR A 381 -14.23 6.82 26.65
C THR A 381 -15.17 6.78 25.46
N LYS A 382 -16.47 6.97 25.69
CA LYS A 382 -17.46 7.16 24.63
C LYS A 382 -17.32 8.59 24.08
N VAL A 383 -16.62 8.76 22.95
CA VAL A 383 -16.52 10.05 22.26
C VAL A 383 -17.71 10.18 21.30
N SER A 384 -18.51 11.22 21.49
CA SER A 384 -19.62 11.57 20.58
C SER A 384 -19.23 12.84 19.84
N PHE A 385 -19.14 12.79 18.51
CA PHE A 385 -19.00 13.99 17.70
C PHE A 385 -20.40 14.52 17.38
N HIS A 386 -20.78 15.64 17.99
CA HIS A 386 -21.96 16.38 17.54
C HIS A 386 -21.51 17.18 16.32
N MET A 387 -22.17 16.96 15.17
CA MET A 387 -22.10 17.92 14.09
C MET A 387 -23.00 19.08 14.48
N ASP A 388 -22.40 20.20 14.84
CA ASP A 388 -23.15 21.44 14.97
C ASP A 388 -23.62 21.84 13.56
N GLY A 389 -24.93 21.84 13.38
CA GLY A 389 -25.61 22.39 12.21
C GLY A 389 -26.66 23.38 12.69
N GLU A 390 -26.38 24.67 12.57
CA GLU A 390 -27.03 25.66 11.68
C GLU A 390 -26.36 27.03 11.86
#